data_AF-A0AA90UDS5-F1
#
_entry.id   AF-A0AA90UDS5-F1
#
_cell.length_a   1.000
_cell.length_b   1.000
_cell.length_c   1.000
_cell.angle_alpha   90.00
_cell.angle_beta   90.00
_cell.angle_gamma   90.00
#
_symmetry.space_group_name_H-M   'P 1'
#
loop_
_entity.id
_entity.type
_entity.pdbx_description
1 polymer ?
#
loop_
_entity_poly.entity_id
_entity_poly.type
_entity_poly.pdbx_seq_one_letter_code
_entity_poly.pdbx_strand_id
1 'polypeptide(L)' 'FGSFNIKHRAAKTARNISKNTTLTIPAHDLPSFKPSKSFIEEMQNAQ' A
#
# COMPACT_ATOMS: atom_id res chain seq x y z
N PHE A 1 -13.10 1.85 12.58
CA PHE A 1 -11.77 1.32 12.25
C PHE A 1 -11.56 1.23 10.73
N GLY A 2 -12.07 0.24 10.00
CA GLY A 2 -11.92 0.17 8.54
C GLY A 2 -12.05 -1.26 8.00
N SER A 3 -11.70 -1.46 6.73
CA SER A 3 -11.65 -2.78 6.08
C SER A 3 -10.29 -3.08 5.47
N PHE A 4 -9.91 -4.36 5.43
CA PHE A 4 -8.75 -4.83 4.67
C PHE A 4 -9.21 -5.42 3.35
N ASN A 5 -8.66 -4.91 2.25
CA ASN A 5 -8.95 -5.40 0.90
C ASN A 5 -7.66 -5.90 0.25
N ILE A 6 -7.75 -6.97 -0.54
CA ILE A 6 -6.61 -7.49 -1.31
C ILE A 6 -6.48 -6.65 -2.60
N LYS A 7 -5.30 -6.06 -2.82
CA LYS A 7 -4.94 -5.37 -4.07
C LYS A 7 -3.96 -6.23 -4.85
N HIS A 8 -4.36 -6.63 -6.05
CA HIS A 8 -3.51 -7.35 -6.99
C HIS A 8 -2.61 -6.35 -7.72
N ARG A 9 -1.31 -6.56 -7.69
CA ARG A 9 -0.32 -5.71 -8.39
C ARG A 9 0.20 -6.47 -9.61
N ALA A 10 0.14 -5.82 -10.77
CA ALA A 10 0.78 -6.32 -11.98
C ALA A 10 2.31 -6.25 -11.84
N ALA A 11 3.00 -7.08 -12.63
CA ALA A 11 4.45 -7.05 -12.71
C ALA A 11 4.92 -5.66 -13.17
N LYS A 12 5.97 -5.15 -12.55
CA LYS A 12 6.52 -3.83 -12.87
C LYS A 12 8.03 -3.80 -12.77
N THR A 13 8.64 -2.92 -13.55
CA THR A 13 10.07 -2.64 -13.49
C THR A 13 10.33 -1.58 -12.42
N ALA A 14 11.25 -1.86 -11.50
CA ALA A 14 11.67 -0.98 -10.41
C ALA A 14 13.20 -0.81 -10.41
N ARG A 15 13.69 0.13 -9.60
CA ARG A 15 15.12 0.36 -9.41
C ARG A 15 15.51 0.11 -7.96
N ASN A 16 16.56 -0.68 -7.74
CA ASN A 16 17.21 -0.76 -6.45
C ASN A 16 18.19 0.42 -6.33
N ILE A 17 17.88 1.39 -5.46
CA ILE A 17 18.66 2.62 -5.32
C ILE A 17 20.07 2.32 -4.80
N SER A 18 20.23 1.37 -3.88
CA SER A 18 21.55 1.04 -3.30
C SER A 18 22.48 0.32 -4.28
N LYS A 19 21.92 -0.49 -5.19
CA LYS A 19 22.70 -1.27 -6.16
C LYS A 19 22.79 -0.62 -7.54
N ASN A 20 22.06 0.48 -7.76
CA ASN A 20 21.88 1.12 -9.07
C ASN A 20 21.43 0.16 -10.19
N THR A 21 20.79 -0.96 -9.83
CA THR A 21 20.30 -1.96 -10.78
C THR A 21 18.81 -1.83 -10.99
N THR A 22 18.38 -2.11 -12.21
CA THR A 22 16.96 -2.32 -12.55
C THR A 22 16.54 -3.73 -12.16
N LEU A 23 15.37 -3.88 -11.53
CA LEU A 23 14.81 -5.15 -11.08
C LEU A 23 13.36 -5.26 -11.55
N THR A 24 12.96 -6.43 -12.02
CA THR A 24 11.55 -6.71 -12.34
C THR A 24 10.88 -7.30 -11.11
N ILE A 25 9.86 -6.61 -10.58
CA ILE A 25 9.04 -7.09 -9.48
C ILE A 25 7.87 -7.89 -10.06
N PRO A 26 7.70 -9.17 -9.71
CA PRO A 26 6.63 -10.01 -10.23
C PRO A 26 5.25 -9.56 -9.73
N ALA A 27 4.20 -10.04 -10.39
CA ALA A 27 2.84 -9.82 -9.93
C ALA A 27 2.61 -10.48 -8.57
N HIS A 28 1.95 -9.77 -7.66
CA HIS A 28 1.70 -10.25 -6.31
C HIS A 28 0.53 -9.51 -5.66
N ASP A 29 0.01 -10.11 -4.60
CA ASP A 29 -1.12 -9.58 -3.85
C ASP A 29 -0.64 -8.89 -2.58
N LEU A 30 -1.22 -7.72 -2.31
CA LEU A 30 -0.91 -6.92 -1.14
C LEU A 30 -2.20 -6.58 -0.37
N PRO A 31 -2.26 -6.81 0.95
CA PRO A 31 -3.35 -6.31 1.76
C PRO A 31 -3.30 -4.78 1.85
N SER A 32 -4.45 -4.13 1.67
CA SER A 32 -4.61 -2.68 1.78
C SER A 32 -5.69 -2.38 2.79
N PHE A 33 -5.33 -1.63 3.82
CA PHE A 33 -6.28 -1.08 4.77
C PHE A 33 -7.02 0.12 4.16
N LYS A 34 -8.33 0.18 4.34
CA LYS A 34 -9.21 1.31 4.00
C LYS A 34 -9.91 1.76 5.29
N PRO A 35 -9.49 2.88 5.90
CA PRO A 35 -10.11 3.37 7.13
C PRO A 35 -11.56 3.80 6.92
N SER A 36 -12.41 3.66 7.95
CA SER A 36 -13.79 4.15 7.93
C SER A 36 -13.83 5.67 8.10
N LYS A 37 -14.87 6.34 7.58
CA LYS A 37 -15.00 7.81 7.69
C LYS A 37 -14.96 8.29 9.14
N SER A 38 -15.73 7.65 10.01
CA SER A 38 -15.74 7.91 11.46
C SER A 38 -14.35 7.81 12.11
N PHE A 39 -13.53 6.85 11.66
CA PHE A 39 -12.19 6.65 12.21
C PHE A 39 -11.22 7.74 11.76
N ILE A 40 -11.36 8.23 10.54
CA ILE A 40 -10.56 9.36 10.04
C ILE A 40 -10.92 10.63 10.81
N GLU A 41 -12.21 10.88 11.05
CA GLU A 41 -12.69 12.03 11.82
C GLU A 41 -12.19 12.01 13.27
N GLU A 42 -12.24 10.85 13.94
CA GLU A 42 -11.64 10.67 15.27
C GLU A 42 -10.12 10.96 15.28
N MET A 43 -9.37 10.47 14.29
CA MET A 43 -7.92 10.74 14.19
C MET A 43 -7.58 12.21 13.95
N GLN A 44 -8.45 12.94 13.25
CA GLN A 44 -8.24 14.36 12.95
C GLN A 44 -8.57 15.27 14.14
N ASN A 45 -9.52 14.85 14.97
CA ASN A 45 -9.97 15.61 16.15
C ASN A 45 -9.17 15.28 17.43
N ALA A 46 -8.30 14.27 17.39
CA ALA A 46 -7.36 13.98 18.47
C ALA A 46 -6.21 15.01 18.45
N GLN A 47 -6.40 16.13 19.17
CA GLN A 47 -5.34 17.08 19.56
C GLN A 47 -4.74 16.72 20.91
#